data_AF-A0A7C2GRV9-F1
#
_entry.id   AF-A0A7C2GRV9-F1
#
_cell.length_a   1.000
_cell.length_b   1.000
_cell.length_c   1.000
_cell.angle_alpha   90.00
_cell.angle_beta   90.00
_cell.angle_gamma   90.00
#
_symmetry.space_group_name_H-M   'P 1'
#
loop_
_entity.id
_entity.type
_entity.pdbx_description
1 polymer ?
#
loop_
_entity_poly.entity_id
_entity_poly.type
_entity_poly.pdbx_seq_one_letter_code
_entity_poly.pdbx_strand_id
1 'polypeptide(L)'
;MRASPLLALVLGLLVAGLTAFGLSTGPPPGFTQAPGESACTECHDSFGEETNRGPGELILEHPARYEPGQIIPITVTLEHVGQRRWGFQLTALAADTSEPAGEWLITDPRHTQRVEGENGRRYVEHTWEGTFAGQRDRAQWMVAWRAPERDLGPITFYATGNAADGDGTRLGDWIYSAESTIVPPSYPTATLRFPRGGETFRPGQPIVIHWEASSSATSFDVLFFPRAGALPVTITSALPAEARSLLWIIPDVPTESARLAVLAFNDVGFSLAESKPFRIVTSPPGPSGDVNGDGRLDGQDLHLLLCILLGKTPPAPMADVNGDGAINFQDVLRLLELLLKQRLG
;
A
#
# COMPACT_ATOMS: atom_id res chain seq x y z
N MET A 1 -72.64 -40.16 6.54
CA MET A 1 -73.13 -39.42 7.73
C MET A 1 -71.93 -38.93 8.51
N ARG A 2 -72.00 -37.67 8.98
CA ARG A 2 -71.03 -36.90 9.78
C ARG A 2 -70.68 -37.65 11.10
N ALA A 3 -69.62 -37.41 11.88
CA ALA A 3 -68.83 -36.20 12.15
C ALA A 3 -67.48 -36.56 12.85
N SER A 4 -66.49 -35.66 12.77
CA SER A 4 -65.32 -35.54 13.69
C SER A 4 -65.76 -34.93 15.06
N PRO A 5 -64.96 -34.83 16.17
CA PRO A 5 -63.58 -34.27 16.24
C PRO A 5 -62.66 -34.74 17.44
N LEU A 6 -61.55 -34.01 17.65
CA LEU A 6 -60.65 -33.88 18.85
C LEU A 6 -59.43 -34.83 18.90
N LEU A 7 -58.20 -34.40 18.59
CA LEU A 7 -57.30 -33.43 19.27
C LEU A 7 -56.67 -33.98 20.56
N ALA A 8 -55.41 -34.45 20.48
CA ALA A 8 -54.41 -34.34 21.54
C ALA A 8 -53.00 -34.46 20.92
N LEU A 9 -52.41 -33.30 20.64
CA LEU A 9 -51.02 -33.10 20.28
C LEU A 9 -50.17 -33.26 21.56
N VAL A 10 -49.25 -34.22 21.60
CA VAL A 10 -48.16 -34.23 22.58
C VAL A 10 -46.85 -34.03 21.81
N LEU A 11 -46.46 -32.77 21.70
CA LEU A 11 -45.12 -32.35 21.32
C LEU A 11 -44.31 -32.24 22.61
N GLY A 12 -43.45 -33.22 22.87
CA GLY A 12 -42.49 -33.20 23.97
C GLY A 12 -41.08 -33.17 23.41
N LEU A 13 -40.42 -32.02 23.55
CA LEU A 13 -39.05 -31.72 23.13
C LEU A 13 -38.07 -32.87 23.42
N LEU A 14 -37.42 -33.38 22.37
CA LEU A 14 -36.12 -34.03 22.52
C LEU A 14 -35.08 -32.89 22.54
N VAL A 15 -34.80 -32.36 23.72
CA VAL A 15 -33.54 -31.61 23.92
C VAL A 15 -32.44 -32.67 23.86
N ALA A 16 -31.91 -32.89 22.65
CA ALA A 16 -30.59 -33.47 22.52
C ALA A 16 -29.61 -32.43 23.09
N GLY A 17 -29.34 -32.52 24.38
CA GLY A 17 -28.18 -31.88 24.95
C GLY A 17 -26.98 -32.40 24.17
N LEU A 18 -26.41 -31.56 23.31
CA LEU A 18 -25.06 -31.76 22.82
C LEU A 18 -24.20 -31.84 24.07
N THR A 19 -23.81 -33.06 24.43
CA THR A 19 -22.70 -33.28 25.34
C THR A 19 -21.49 -32.74 24.59
N ALA A 20 -21.10 -31.51 24.92
CA ALA A 20 -19.95 -30.82 24.38
C ALA A 20 -18.69 -31.55 24.86
N PHE A 21 -18.38 -32.67 24.22
CA PHE A 21 -17.01 -33.15 24.17
C PHE A 21 -16.25 -32.07 23.41
N GLY A 22 -15.24 -31.47 24.04
CA GLY A 22 -14.25 -30.70 23.29
C GLY A 22 -13.75 -31.59 22.17
N LEU A 23 -14.13 -31.29 20.92
CA LEU A 23 -13.84 -32.12 19.77
C LEU A 23 -12.34 -32.03 19.52
N SER A 24 -11.63 -32.98 20.13
CA SER A 24 -10.19 -33.05 20.07
C SER A 24 -9.69 -33.41 18.67
N THR A 25 -10.58 -33.67 17.72
CA THR A 25 -10.29 -33.87 16.30
C THR A 25 -10.48 -32.60 15.48
N GLY A 26 -10.56 -31.43 16.11
CA GLY A 26 -10.90 -30.15 15.49
C GLY A 26 -12.31 -29.67 15.88
N PRO A 27 -12.50 -28.36 16.17
CA PRO A 27 -13.82 -27.81 16.46
C PRO A 27 -14.72 -27.80 15.22
N PRO A 28 -16.04 -27.62 15.37
CA PRO A 28 -16.89 -27.34 14.20
C PRO A 28 -16.44 -26.03 13.54
N PRO A 29 -16.64 -25.84 12.23
CA PRO A 29 -16.38 -24.56 11.56
C PRO A 29 -17.18 -23.40 12.16
N GLY A 30 -16.57 -22.21 12.24
CA GLY A 30 -17.26 -20.96 12.57
C GLY A 30 -17.04 -20.43 13.98
N PHE A 31 -15.91 -20.76 14.62
CA PHE A 31 -15.59 -20.36 15.99
C PHE A 31 -14.33 -19.49 16.08
N THR A 32 -14.08 -18.62 15.10
CA THR A 32 -12.84 -17.81 15.02
C THR A 32 -12.97 -16.38 15.55
N GLN A 33 -14.16 -15.98 16.02
CA GLN A 33 -14.55 -14.57 16.24
C GLN A 33 -14.53 -13.67 15.00
N ALA A 34 -14.40 -14.25 13.80
CA ALA A 34 -14.60 -13.48 12.57
C ALA A 34 -16.02 -12.84 12.52
N PRO A 35 -16.24 -11.78 11.72
CA PRO A 35 -17.56 -11.18 11.56
C PRO A 35 -18.65 -12.22 11.24
N GLY A 36 -19.66 -12.32 12.11
CA GLY A 36 -20.76 -13.29 11.99
C GLY A 36 -20.48 -14.68 12.58
N GLU A 37 -19.38 -14.88 13.32
CA GLU A 37 -19.00 -16.13 13.97
C GLU A 37 -18.98 -16.03 15.50
N SER A 38 -19.09 -17.19 16.15
CA SER A 38 -18.96 -17.35 17.61
C SER A 38 -17.48 -17.47 18.02
N ALA A 39 -17.26 -17.67 19.32
CA ALA A 39 -15.99 -18.12 19.89
C ALA A 39 -16.16 -19.46 20.60
N CYS A 40 -15.05 -20.16 20.85
CA CYS A 40 -15.06 -21.42 21.59
C CYS A 40 -15.63 -21.30 23.02
N THR A 41 -15.84 -20.07 23.52
CA THR A 41 -16.52 -19.80 24.80
C THR A 41 -17.98 -20.26 24.83
N GLU A 42 -18.63 -20.47 23.68
CA GLU A 42 -19.97 -21.07 23.61
C GLU A 42 -20.00 -22.47 24.26
N CYS A 43 -18.90 -23.20 24.18
CA CYS A 43 -18.73 -24.50 24.83
C CYS A 43 -17.81 -24.45 26.04
N HIS A 44 -16.80 -23.57 26.07
CA HIS A 44 -15.79 -23.43 27.13
C HIS A 44 -15.94 -22.11 27.88
N ASP A 45 -16.89 -22.08 28.82
CA ASP A 45 -17.44 -20.87 29.44
C ASP A 45 -16.96 -20.63 30.89
N SER A 46 -15.96 -21.38 31.36
CA SER A 46 -15.48 -21.36 32.75
C SER A 46 -15.19 -19.96 33.31
N PHE A 47 -14.79 -19.04 32.44
CA PHE A 47 -14.37 -17.68 32.80
C PHE A 47 -15.24 -16.60 32.13
N GLY A 48 -16.42 -16.98 31.63
CA GLY A 48 -17.38 -16.14 30.93
C GLY A 48 -17.38 -16.32 29.42
N GLU A 49 -18.21 -15.53 28.75
CA GLU A 49 -18.45 -15.62 27.30
C GLU A 49 -17.40 -14.86 26.46
N GLU A 50 -16.64 -13.95 27.08
CA GLU A 50 -15.58 -13.18 26.43
C GLU A 50 -14.25 -13.95 26.41
N THR A 51 -13.48 -13.77 25.34
CA THR A 51 -12.14 -14.33 25.17
C THR A 51 -11.07 -13.43 25.81
N ASN A 52 -9.84 -13.93 25.93
CA ASN A 52 -8.67 -13.16 26.39
C ASN A 52 -8.77 -12.65 27.84
N ARG A 53 -9.50 -13.36 28.72
CA ARG A 53 -9.63 -12.99 30.14
C ARG A 53 -8.51 -13.54 31.04
N GLY A 54 -7.72 -14.48 30.55
CA GLY A 54 -6.63 -15.10 31.28
C GLY A 54 -5.25 -14.49 31.00
N PRO A 55 -4.20 -14.95 31.69
CA PRO A 55 -2.82 -14.47 31.52
C PRO A 55 -2.11 -14.99 30.25
N GLY A 56 -2.81 -15.73 29.40
CA GLY A 56 -2.27 -16.27 28.16
C GLY A 56 -2.47 -15.34 26.97
N GLU A 57 -2.02 -15.79 25.80
CA GLU A 57 -2.15 -15.05 24.55
C GLU A 57 -2.19 -15.98 23.33
N LEU A 58 -2.99 -15.62 22.33
CA LEU A 58 -2.95 -16.22 20.99
C LEU A 58 -2.26 -15.23 20.04
N ILE A 59 -1.24 -15.70 19.30
CA ILE A 59 -0.39 -14.88 18.46
C ILE A 59 -0.42 -15.44 17.03
N LEU A 60 -0.61 -14.56 16.05
CA LEU A 60 -0.55 -14.86 14.63
C LEU A 60 0.66 -14.15 14.02
N GLU A 61 1.65 -14.92 13.54
CA GLU A 61 2.84 -14.35 12.90
C GLU A 61 2.80 -14.56 11.39
N HIS A 62 2.99 -13.46 10.66
CA HIS A 62 3.06 -13.42 9.20
C HIS A 62 3.82 -12.14 8.76
N PRO A 63 4.35 -12.06 7.53
CA PRO A 63 4.90 -10.81 7.01
C PRO A 63 3.83 -9.71 6.95
N ALA A 64 4.23 -8.44 7.03
CA ALA A 64 3.29 -7.32 6.98
C ALA A 64 2.55 -7.18 5.64
N ARG A 65 3.12 -7.72 4.55
CA ARG A 65 2.59 -7.57 3.19
C ARG A 65 2.54 -8.89 2.42
N TYR A 66 1.61 -8.98 1.47
CA TYR A 66 1.51 -10.09 0.51
C TYR A 66 1.54 -9.57 -0.94
N GLU A 67 2.06 -10.39 -1.86
CA GLU A 67 1.85 -10.24 -3.31
C GLU A 67 0.75 -11.20 -3.79
N PRO A 68 -0.03 -10.86 -4.83
CA PRO A 68 -1.03 -11.78 -5.38
C PRO A 68 -0.44 -13.16 -5.73
N GLY A 69 -1.13 -14.23 -5.33
CA GLY A 69 -0.71 -15.62 -5.53
C GLY A 69 0.46 -16.10 -4.66
N GLN A 70 1.07 -15.23 -3.85
CA GLN A 70 2.19 -15.57 -2.96
C GLN A 70 1.78 -16.61 -1.92
N ILE A 71 2.65 -17.59 -1.66
CA ILE A 71 2.49 -18.53 -0.55
C ILE A 71 3.24 -17.98 0.67
N ILE A 72 2.53 -17.81 1.78
CA ILE A 72 3.01 -17.18 2.99
C ILE A 72 2.89 -18.18 4.16
N PRO A 73 3.96 -18.44 4.92
CA PRO A 73 3.86 -19.19 6.16
C PRO A 73 3.15 -18.35 7.22
N ILE A 74 2.19 -18.97 7.90
CA ILE A 74 1.48 -18.41 9.05
C ILE A 74 1.80 -19.29 10.25
N THR A 75 2.32 -18.67 11.32
CA THR A 75 2.55 -19.35 12.59
C THR A 75 1.46 -18.96 13.58
N VAL A 76 0.80 -19.96 14.15
CA VAL A 76 -0.19 -19.79 15.21
C VAL A 76 0.44 -20.25 16.51
N THR A 77 0.60 -19.35 17.49
CA THR A 77 1.16 -19.68 18.81
C THR A 77 0.14 -19.38 19.88
N LEU A 78 -0.13 -20.36 20.76
CA LEU A 78 -1.03 -20.21 21.90
C LEU A 78 -0.24 -20.48 23.18
N GLU A 79 -0.26 -19.52 24.11
CA GLU A 79 0.52 -19.57 25.35
C GLU A 79 -0.41 -19.44 26.57
N HIS A 80 -0.21 -20.30 27.57
CA HIS A 80 -0.81 -20.15 28.90
C HIS A 80 -0.11 -21.06 29.92
N VAL A 81 0.51 -20.47 30.93
CA VAL A 81 1.22 -21.22 31.98
C VAL A 81 0.28 -22.11 32.77
N GLY A 82 0.58 -23.41 32.85
CA GLY A 82 -0.20 -24.41 33.60
C GLY A 82 -1.17 -25.24 32.74
N GLN A 83 -1.45 -24.83 31.50
CA GLN A 83 -2.23 -25.63 30.56
C GLN A 83 -1.36 -26.69 29.88
N ARG A 84 -2.02 -27.75 29.39
CA ARG A 84 -1.33 -28.94 28.89
C ARG A 84 -1.96 -29.58 27.66
N ARG A 85 -2.96 -28.94 27.07
CA ARG A 85 -3.59 -29.38 25.84
C ARG A 85 -4.10 -28.16 25.08
N TRP A 86 -4.09 -28.25 23.76
CA TRP A 86 -4.19 -27.07 22.91
C TRP A 86 -5.13 -27.32 21.75
N GLY A 87 -5.72 -26.25 21.23
CA GLY A 87 -6.49 -26.30 20.00
C GLY A 87 -6.67 -24.90 19.45
N PHE A 88 -6.94 -24.82 18.15
CA PHE A 88 -7.28 -23.58 17.47
C PHE A 88 -8.19 -23.83 16.27
N GLN A 89 -8.81 -22.76 15.79
CA GLN A 89 -9.37 -22.62 14.46
C GLN A 89 -9.00 -21.23 13.92
N LEU A 90 -8.70 -21.14 12.62
CA LEU A 90 -8.21 -19.95 11.93
C LEU A 90 -8.91 -19.80 10.57
N THR A 91 -9.32 -18.59 10.22
CA THR A 91 -9.87 -18.23 8.90
C THR A 91 -9.22 -16.95 8.36
N ALA A 92 -9.37 -16.69 7.06
CA ALA A 92 -8.81 -15.53 6.37
C ALA A 92 -9.90 -14.88 5.51
N LEU A 93 -10.19 -13.61 5.76
CA LEU A 93 -11.27 -12.87 5.09
C LEU A 93 -10.76 -11.54 4.52
N ALA A 94 -11.31 -11.12 3.39
CA ALA A 94 -11.11 -9.77 2.88
C ALA A 94 -11.70 -8.77 3.88
N ALA A 95 -10.91 -7.78 4.29
CA ALA A 95 -11.26 -6.90 5.42
C ALA A 95 -12.50 -6.01 5.15
N ASP A 96 -12.76 -5.69 3.88
CA ASP A 96 -13.85 -4.80 3.45
C ASP A 96 -15.20 -5.51 3.31
N THR A 97 -15.17 -6.80 2.97
CA THR A 97 -16.35 -7.58 2.55
C THR A 97 -16.63 -8.77 3.45
N SER A 98 -15.67 -9.18 4.30
CA SER A 98 -15.74 -10.40 5.11
C SER A 98 -15.93 -11.70 4.31
N GLU A 99 -15.60 -11.66 3.02
CA GLU A 99 -15.60 -12.81 2.12
C GLU A 99 -14.31 -13.63 2.26
N PRO A 100 -14.34 -14.96 2.07
CA PRO A 100 -13.14 -15.81 2.14
C PRO A 100 -12.03 -15.35 1.19
N ALA A 101 -10.82 -15.14 1.72
CA ALA A 101 -9.68 -14.64 0.96
C ALA A 101 -8.49 -15.61 0.96
N GLY A 102 -8.03 -15.97 -0.24
CA GLY A 102 -6.89 -16.85 -0.44
C GLY A 102 -7.24 -18.35 -0.31
N GLU A 103 -6.21 -19.17 -0.13
CA GLU A 103 -6.33 -20.62 0.04
C GLU A 103 -5.37 -21.11 1.13
N TRP A 104 -5.87 -21.87 2.10
CA TRP A 104 -5.02 -22.55 3.07
C TRP A 104 -4.25 -23.69 2.41
N LEU A 105 -3.00 -23.90 2.81
CA LEU A 105 -2.12 -24.97 2.38
C LEU A 105 -1.58 -25.69 3.62
N ILE A 106 -1.93 -26.98 3.78
CA ILE A 106 -1.50 -27.78 4.93
C ILE A 106 -0.07 -28.27 4.68
N THR A 107 0.87 -27.72 5.44
CA THR A 107 2.29 -28.11 5.43
C THR A 107 2.61 -29.15 6.49
N ASP A 108 1.80 -29.25 7.54
CA ASP A 108 1.91 -30.24 8.61
C ASP A 108 0.56 -30.97 8.80
N PRO A 109 0.28 -32.00 7.98
CA PRO A 109 -0.98 -32.74 8.05
C PRO A 109 -1.10 -33.64 9.28
N ARG A 110 -0.03 -33.80 10.07
CA ARG A 110 -0.11 -34.54 11.34
C ARG A 110 -0.78 -33.70 12.40
N HIS A 111 -0.49 -32.41 12.46
CA HIS A 111 -0.99 -31.52 13.51
C HIS A 111 -2.08 -30.55 13.04
N THR A 112 -2.27 -30.36 11.73
CA THR A 112 -3.25 -29.42 11.18
C THR A 112 -4.07 -30.03 10.05
N GLN A 113 -5.28 -29.50 9.86
CA GLN A 113 -6.21 -29.91 8.81
C GLN A 113 -7.05 -28.73 8.32
N ARG A 114 -7.65 -28.88 7.14
CA ARG A 114 -8.62 -27.91 6.61
C ARG A 114 -10.03 -28.39 6.90
N VAL A 115 -10.92 -27.45 7.15
CA VAL A 115 -12.36 -27.71 7.22
C VAL A 115 -13.11 -26.58 6.52
N GLU A 116 -14.27 -26.89 5.93
CA GLU A 116 -15.12 -25.94 5.23
C GLU A 116 -16.43 -25.78 6.01
N GLY A 117 -16.83 -24.53 6.25
CA GLY A 117 -18.10 -24.22 6.90
C GLY A 117 -19.25 -24.14 5.89
N GLU A 118 -20.48 -24.27 6.38
CA GLU A 118 -21.70 -24.22 5.56
C GLU A 118 -21.89 -22.86 4.85
N ASN A 119 -21.26 -21.80 5.35
CA ASN A 119 -21.23 -20.47 4.76
C ASN A 119 -20.17 -20.29 3.65
N GLY A 120 -19.46 -21.36 3.26
CA GLY A 120 -18.38 -21.32 2.27
C GLY A 120 -17.05 -20.74 2.78
N ARG A 121 -16.96 -20.36 4.08
CA ARG A 121 -15.69 -20.02 4.70
C ARG A 121 -14.84 -21.27 4.87
N ARG A 122 -13.53 -21.10 4.73
CA ARG A 122 -12.53 -22.16 4.79
C ARG A 122 -11.61 -21.89 5.95
N TYR A 123 -11.42 -22.92 6.77
CA TYR A 123 -10.71 -22.82 8.02
C TYR A 123 -9.53 -23.78 8.03
N VAL A 124 -8.57 -23.48 8.89
CA VAL A 124 -7.54 -24.40 9.34
C VAL A 124 -7.70 -24.61 10.83
N GLU A 125 -7.51 -25.84 11.27
CA GLU A 125 -7.58 -26.21 12.67
C GLU A 125 -6.62 -27.34 13.00
N HIS A 126 -6.56 -27.67 14.29
CA HIS A 126 -5.75 -28.76 14.81
C HIS A 126 -6.36 -30.13 14.50
N THR A 127 -5.51 -31.15 14.39
CA THR A 127 -5.90 -32.57 14.44
C THR A 127 -5.85 -33.09 15.89
N TRP A 128 -6.18 -34.37 16.10
CA TRP A 128 -5.95 -35.04 17.38
C TRP A 128 -4.51 -34.95 17.88
N GLU A 129 -3.54 -35.32 17.05
CA GLU A 129 -2.12 -35.18 17.39
C GLU A 129 -1.74 -33.71 17.57
N GLY A 130 -2.36 -32.82 16.80
CA GLY A 130 -2.23 -31.37 16.91
C GLY A 130 -2.77 -30.76 18.20
N THR A 131 -3.39 -31.54 19.08
CA THR A 131 -3.73 -31.06 20.43
C THR A 131 -2.52 -30.98 21.36
N PHE A 132 -1.38 -31.55 20.95
CA PHE A 132 -0.14 -31.62 21.72
C PHE A 132 -0.37 -32.03 23.18
N ALA A 133 -1.15 -33.09 23.39
CA ALA A 133 -1.54 -33.53 24.74
C ALA A 133 -0.31 -33.79 25.63
N GLY A 134 -0.27 -33.12 26.78
CA GLY A 134 0.83 -33.18 27.75
C GLY A 134 1.93 -32.12 27.55
N GLN A 135 1.95 -31.41 26.42
CA GLN A 135 2.85 -30.29 26.19
C GLN A 135 2.44 -29.11 27.06
N ARG A 136 3.37 -28.59 27.87
CA ARG A 136 3.07 -27.55 28.87
C ARG A 136 3.27 -26.15 28.33
N ASP A 137 2.49 -25.23 28.88
CA ASP A 137 2.64 -23.77 28.84
C ASP A 137 2.50 -23.09 27.47
N ARG A 138 2.73 -23.79 26.35
CA ARG A 138 2.56 -23.27 24.99
C ARG A 138 2.38 -24.37 23.94
N ALA A 139 1.73 -24.01 22.83
CA ALA A 139 1.72 -24.78 21.57
C ALA A 139 1.90 -23.88 20.36
N GLN A 140 2.39 -24.47 19.26
CA GLN A 140 2.58 -23.78 18.01
C GLN A 140 2.18 -24.68 16.84
N TRP A 141 1.49 -24.09 15.86
CA TRP A 141 1.16 -24.72 14.59
C TRP A 141 1.69 -23.86 13.43
N MET A 142 2.14 -24.51 12.37
CA MET A 142 2.57 -23.85 11.14
C MET A 142 1.69 -24.31 9.99
N VAL A 143 1.11 -23.35 9.28
CA VAL A 143 0.40 -23.58 8.02
C VAL A 143 0.89 -22.60 6.96
N ALA A 144 0.61 -22.91 5.69
CA ALA A 144 0.83 -21.96 4.62
C ALA A 144 -0.51 -21.39 4.13
N TRP A 145 -0.49 -20.16 3.65
CA TRP A 145 -1.62 -19.48 3.06
C TRP A 145 -1.21 -18.91 1.71
N ARG A 146 -1.93 -19.28 0.65
CA ARG A 146 -1.77 -18.70 -0.68
C ARG A 146 -2.67 -17.46 -0.76
N ALA A 147 -2.05 -16.30 -0.98
CA ALA A 147 -2.76 -15.06 -1.24
C ALA A 147 -3.65 -15.17 -2.49
N PRO A 148 -4.76 -14.41 -2.58
CA PRO A 148 -5.59 -14.40 -3.77
C PRO A 148 -4.79 -14.01 -5.02
N GLU A 149 -5.20 -14.52 -6.19
CA GLU A 149 -4.55 -14.24 -7.49
C GLU A 149 -4.74 -12.78 -7.97
N ARG A 150 -5.61 -12.02 -7.30
CA ARG A 150 -5.84 -10.59 -7.54
C ARG A 150 -5.75 -9.83 -6.22
N ASP A 151 -5.42 -8.56 -6.30
CA ASP A 151 -5.47 -7.67 -5.14
C ASP A 151 -6.92 -7.53 -4.63
N LEU A 152 -7.19 -8.01 -3.42
CA LEU A 152 -8.48 -7.88 -2.72
C LEU A 152 -8.42 -6.80 -1.63
N GLY A 153 -7.35 -6.00 -1.56
CA GLY A 153 -7.10 -5.12 -0.44
C GLY A 153 -6.58 -5.88 0.80
N PRO A 154 -6.65 -5.24 1.98
CA PRO A 154 -6.25 -5.87 3.24
C PRO A 154 -7.03 -7.16 3.53
N ILE A 155 -6.34 -8.17 4.07
CA ILE A 155 -6.90 -9.46 4.45
C ILE A 155 -6.66 -9.67 5.93
N THR A 156 -7.72 -9.97 6.67
CA THR A 156 -7.66 -10.21 8.11
C THR A 156 -7.76 -11.70 8.40
N PHE A 157 -6.78 -12.20 9.14
CA PHE A 157 -6.79 -13.49 9.77
C PHE A 157 -7.53 -13.39 11.10
N TYR A 158 -8.47 -14.29 11.35
CA TYR A 158 -9.18 -14.41 12.62
C TYR A 158 -8.95 -15.79 13.19
N ALA A 159 -8.56 -15.87 14.46
CA ALA A 159 -8.33 -17.13 15.12
C ALA A 159 -8.87 -17.13 16.55
N THR A 160 -9.31 -18.31 16.97
CA THR A 160 -9.61 -18.61 18.38
C THR A 160 -8.85 -19.88 18.77
N GLY A 161 -8.32 -19.90 19.98
CA GLY A 161 -7.58 -21.00 20.57
C GLY A 161 -8.11 -21.40 21.95
N ASN A 162 -8.07 -22.70 22.24
CA ASN A 162 -8.35 -23.26 23.56
C ASN A 162 -7.04 -23.73 24.21
N ALA A 163 -6.69 -23.12 25.34
CA ALA A 163 -5.62 -23.57 26.23
C ALA A 163 -6.26 -24.38 27.37
N ALA A 164 -6.26 -25.70 27.19
CA ALA A 164 -7.01 -26.65 27.99
C ALA A 164 -6.14 -27.34 29.05
N ASP A 165 -6.77 -27.69 30.16
CA ASP A 165 -6.08 -28.33 31.28
C ASP A 165 -5.99 -29.85 31.07
N GLY A 166 -6.61 -30.37 30.01
CA GLY A 166 -6.53 -31.78 29.63
C GLY A 166 -7.18 -32.75 30.62
N ASP A 167 -8.07 -32.29 31.51
CA ASP A 167 -8.86 -33.15 32.39
C ASP A 167 -10.03 -33.86 31.66
N GLY A 168 -10.25 -33.51 30.39
CA GLY A 168 -11.27 -34.08 29.53
C GLY A 168 -12.65 -33.42 29.66
N THR A 169 -12.76 -32.36 30.45
CA THR A 169 -13.94 -31.53 30.62
C THR A 169 -13.75 -30.18 29.93
N ARG A 170 -14.81 -29.37 29.93
CA ARG A 170 -14.75 -27.97 29.48
C ARG A 170 -14.32 -27.00 30.58
N LEU A 171 -14.18 -27.48 31.82
CA LEU A 171 -13.91 -26.66 32.98
C LEU A 171 -12.40 -26.37 33.07
N GLY A 172 -12.01 -25.15 33.41
CA GLY A 172 -10.59 -24.78 33.53
C GLY A 172 -9.88 -24.48 32.21
N ASP A 173 -10.59 -24.62 31.09
CA ASP A 173 -10.14 -24.28 29.74
C ASP A 173 -10.21 -22.76 29.49
N TRP A 174 -9.15 -22.20 28.91
CA TRP A 174 -9.05 -20.77 28.62
C TRP A 174 -9.11 -20.49 27.13
N ILE A 175 -10.00 -19.59 26.73
CA ILE A 175 -10.19 -19.23 25.33
C ILE A 175 -9.54 -17.88 25.01
N TYR A 176 -8.74 -17.88 23.96
CA TYR A 176 -8.05 -16.70 23.44
C TYR A 176 -8.42 -16.48 21.99
N SER A 177 -8.58 -15.23 21.58
CA SER A 177 -8.80 -14.88 20.18
C SER A 177 -7.85 -13.79 19.74
N ALA A 178 -7.46 -13.84 18.48
CA ALA A 178 -6.57 -12.87 17.87
C ALA A 178 -7.03 -12.60 16.45
N GLU A 179 -6.85 -11.36 16.02
CA GLU A 179 -6.94 -10.97 14.63
C GLU A 179 -5.65 -10.28 14.20
N SER A 180 -5.25 -10.49 12.95
CA SER A 180 -4.10 -9.79 12.36
C SER A 180 -4.32 -9.58 10.87
N THR A 181 -3.92 -8.40 10.38
CA THR A 181 -4.18 -7.99 8.99
C THR A 181 -2.88 -7.97 8.19
N ILE A 182 -2.90 -8.59 7.01
CA ILE A 182 -1.87 -8.49 5.99
C ILE A 182 -2.35 -7.61 4.84
N VAL A 183 -1.50 -6.73 4.32
CA VAL A 183 -1.87 -5.75 3.28
C VAL A 183 -1.18 -6.03 1.94
N PRO A 184 -1.81 -5.71 0.79
CA PRO A 184 -1.15 -5.80 -0.52
C PRO A 184 -0.04 -4.74 -0.67
N PRO A 185 0.80 -4.82 -1.72
CA PRO A 185 1.71 -3.74 -2.09
C PRO A 185 0.94 -2.45 -2.39
N SER A 186 1.41 -1.33 -1.82
CA SER A 186 0.89 0.00 -2.14
C SER A 186 1.97 0.79 -2.88
N TYR A 187 1.85 0.84 -4.21
CA TYR A 187 2.75 1.64 -5.05
C TYR A 187 2.45 3.13 -4.90
N PRO A 188 3.46 4.01 -4.97
CA PRO A 188 3.23 5.45 -4.94
C PRO A 188 2.52 5.86 -6.23
N THR A 189 1.76 6.96 -6.22
CA THR A 189 1.19 7.55 -7.44
C THR A 189 1.84 8.89 -7.72
N ALA A 190 1.92 9.26 -9.00
CA ALA A 190 2.38 10.57 -9.44
C ALA A 190 1.52 11.07 -10.59
N THR A 191 1.44 12.39 -10.75
CA THR A 191 0.79 13.04 -11.89
C THR A 191 1.53 14.32 -12.24
N LEU A 192 2.04 14.38 -13.47
CA LEU A 192 2.68 15.58 -13.98
C LEU A 192 1.61 16.66 -14.24
N ARG A 193 1.78 17.84 -13.62
CA ARG A 193 0.87 18.98 -13.73
C ARG A 193 1.34 20.02 -14.73
N PHE A 194 2.65 20.17 -14.89
CA PHE A 194 3.25 21.00 -15.92
C PHE A 194 4.69 20.55 -16.22
N PRO A 195 5.11 20.53 -17.50
CA PRO A 195 4.26 20.67 -18.68
C PRO A 195 3.36 19.44 -18.88
N ARG A 196 2.18 19.62 -19.48
CA ARG A 196 1.22 18.53 -19.73
C ARG A 196 1.35 17.95 -21.14
N GLY A 197 2.06 18.65 -22.02
CA GLY A 197 2.23 18.38 -23.44
C GLY A 197 1.39 19.30 -24.32
N GLY A 198 1.86 19.50 -25.55
CA GLY A 198 1.36 20.48 -26.51
C GLY A 198 2.02 21.85 -26.41
N GLU A 199 2.78 22.11 -25.34
CA GLU A 199 3.54 23.34 -25.19
C GLU A 199 4.62 23.47 -26.27
N THR A 200 5.05 24.70 -26.52
CA THR A 200 6.19 25.00 -27.37
C THR A 200 7.16 25.84 -26.55
N PHE A 201 8.33 25.28 -26.32
CA PHE A 201 9.41 25.92 -25.59
C PHE A 201 10.57 26.27 -26.51
N ARG A 202 11.48 27.07 -25.99
CA ARG A 202 12.71 27.46 -26.68
C ARG A 202 13.93 27.04 -25.86
N PRO A 203 15.06 26.73 -26.52
CA PRO A 203 16.32 26.52 -25.82
C PRO A 203 16.64 27.66 -24.85
N GLY A 204 17.16 27.33 -23.66
CA GLY A 204 17.51 28.31 -22.63
C GLY A 204 16.35 28.83 -21.79
N GLN A 205 15.10 28.59 -22.20
CA GLN A 205 13.92 29.03 -21.45
C GLN A 205 13.85 28.35 -20.07
N PRO A 206 13.71 29.09 -18.97
CA PRO A 206 13.46 28.52 -17.65
C PRO A 206 11.98 28.10 -17.52
N ILE A 207 11.74 26.87 -17.07
CA ILE A 207 10.41 26.38 -16.72
C ILE A 207 10.42 25.70 -15.35
N VAL A 208 9.30 25.77 -14.63
CA VAL A 208 9.12 25.00 -13.39
C VAL A 208 8.27 23.77 -13.68
N ILE A 209 8.88 22.60 -13.66
CA ILE A 209 8.18 21.31 -13.73
C ILE A 209 7.38 21.17 -12.44
N HIS A 210 6.10 20.83 -12.53
CA HIS A 210 5.22 20.63 -11.39
C HIS A 210 4.57 19.24 -11.45
N TRP A 211 4.48 18.57 -10.31
CA TRP A 211 3.77 17.30 -10.17
C TRP A 211 3.03 17.20 -8.84
N GLU A 212 2.06 16.29 -8.79
CA GLU A 212 1.44 15.80 -7.57
C GLU A 212 1.84 14.33 -7.37
N ALA A 213 1.80 13.87 -6.12
CA ALA A 213 2.09 12.48 -5.76
C ALA A 213 1.35 12.06 -4.50
N SER A 214 1.14 10.74 -4.32
CA SER A 214 0.62 10.19 -3.07
C SER A 214 1.55 10.50 -1.90
N SER A 215 0.99 10.52 -0.68
CA SER A 215 1.78 10.67 0.56
C SER A 215 2.73 9.49 0.82
N SER A 216 2.51 8.35 0.16
CA SER A 216 3.40 7.18 0.24
C SER A 216 4.69 7.34 -0.56
N ALA A 217 4.81 8.34 -1.45
CA ALA A 217 6.03 8.59 -2.22
C ALA A 217 7.12 9.19 -1.32
N THR A 218 8.30 8.57 -1.31
CA THR A 218 9.45 8.96 -0.48
C THR A 218 10.55 9.68 -1.25
N SER A 219 10.59 9.52 -2.59
CA SER A 219 11.54 10.23 -3.44
C SER A 219 11.09 10.34 -4.89
N PHE A 220 11.73 11.22 -5.67
CA PHE A 220 11.43 11.42 -7.08
C PHE A 220 12.68 11.55 -7.96
N ASP A 221 12.57 11.03 -9.18
CA ASP A 221 13.49 11.32 -10.28
C ASP A 221 12.72 12.04 -11.40
N VAL A 222 13.37 13.00 -12.06
CA VAL A 222 12.79 13.74 -13.19
C VAL A 222 13.59 13.45 -14.44
N LEU A 223 12.90 12.98 -15.48
CA LEU A 223 13.48 12.50 -16.73
C LEU A 223 13.02 13.34 -17.91
N PHE A 224 13.91 13.55 -18.87
CA PHE A 224 13.65 14.20 -20.14
C PHE A 224 13.87 13.24 -21.32
N PHE A 225 12.87 13.13 -22.19
CA PHE A 225 12.95 12.35 -23.42
C PHE A 225 13.08 13.33 -24.59
N PRO A 226 14.24 13.41 -25.27
CA PRO A 226 14.49 14.45 -26.27
C PRO A 226 13.71 14.25 -27.58
N ARG A 227 13.29 13.02 -27.87
CA ARG A 227 12.52 12.68 -29.07
C ARG A 227 11.83 11.33 -28.89
N ALA A 228 10.84 11.06 -29.72
CA ALA A 228 10.16 9.76 -29.74
C ALA A 228 11.18 8.61 -29.89
N GLY A 229 11.11 7.62 -29.00
CA GLY A 229 11.96 6.43 -29.00
C GLY A 229 13.39 6.63 -28.47
N ALA A 230 13.78 7.84 -28.05
CA ALA A 230 15.06 8.05 -27.39
C ALA A 230 15.05 7.53 -25.94
N LEU A 231 16.23 7.12 -25.47
CA LEU A 231 16.45 6.89 -24.04
C LEU A 231 16.29 8.21 -23.27
N PRO A 232 15.79 8.17 -22.02
CA PRO A 232 15.69 9.35 -21.19
C PRO A 232 17.05 9.87 -20.78
N VAL A 233 17.13 11.19 -20.60
CA VAL A 233 18.19 11.91 -19.90
C VAL A 233 17.66 12.26 -18.52
N THR A 234 18.39 11.90 -17.47
CA THR A 234 18.04 12.30 -16.10
C THR A 234 18.30 13.80 -15.92
N ILE A 235 17.25 14.56 -15.58
CA ILE A 235 17.39 15.96 -15.19
C ILE A 235 17.89 16.03 -13.74
N THR A 236 17.26 15.27 -12.86
CA THR A 236 17.65 15.14 -11.46
C THR A 236 17.16 13.81 -10.90
N SER A 237 17.81 13.35 -9.84
CA SER A 237 17.48 12.11 -9.15
C SER A 237 17.46 12.31 -7.64
N ALA A 238 16.73 11.44 -6.93
CA ALA A 238 16.64 11.41 -5.48
C ALA A 238 16.16 12.73 -4.85
N LEU A 239 15.20 13.40 -5.50
CA LEU A 239 14.48 14.50 -4.86
C LEU A 239 13.70 13.97 -3.65
N PRO A 240 13.60 14.76 -2.56
CA PRO A 240 12.99 14.30 -1.32
C PRO A 240 11.46 14.17 -1.43
N ALA A 241 10.86 13.47 -0.45
CA ALA A 241 9.43 13.13 -0.39
C ALA A 241 8.48 14.34 -0.52
N GLU A 242 8.92 15.54 -0.11
CA GLU A 242 8.17 16.79 -0.17
C GLU A 242 8.27 17.53 -1.51
N ALA A 243 9.20 17.15 -2.39
CA ALA A 243 9.39 17.84 -3.67
C ALA A 243 8.16 17.68 -4.58
N ARG A 244 7.60 18.80 -5.03
CA ARG A 244 6.45 18.84 -5.98
C ARG A 244 6.73 19.73 -7.19
N SER A 245 7.94 20.28 -7.25
CA SER A 245 8.38 21.11 -8.35
C SER A 245 9.90 21.08 -8.53
N LEU A 246 10.33 21.38 -9.76
CA LEU A 246 11.74 21.49 -10.13
C LEU A 246 11.90 22.58 -11.20
N LEU A 247 12.75 23.56 -10.95
CA LEU A 247 13.15 24.52 -11.98
C LEU A 247 14.14 23.86 -12.94
N TRP A 248 13.84 23.92 -14.23
CA TRP A 248 14.60 23.30 -15.30
C TRP A 248 14.78 24.26 -16.47
N ILE A 249 15.97 24.24 -17.08
CA ILE A 249 16.28 25.02 -18.28
C ILE A 249 16.12 24.11 -19.49
N ILE A 250 15.31 24.55 -20.46
CA ILE A 250 15.06 23.78 -21.69
C ILE A 250 16.37 23.63 -22.49
N PRO A 251 16.80 22.40 -22.82
CA PRO A 251 18.04 22.16 -23.55
C PRO A 251 17.91 22.56 -25.01
N ASP A 252 19.04 22.88 -25.65
CA ASP A 252 19.10 23.16 -27.09
C ASP A 252 19.04 21.87 -27.91
N VAL A 253 17.85 21.27 -27.92
CA VAL A 253 17.54 20.05 -28.66
C VAL A 253 16.23 20.26 -29.42
N PRO A 254 16.29 20.82 -30.63
CA PRO A 254 15.10 21.08 -31.44
C PRO A 254 14.34 19.78 -31.73
N THR A 255 13.04 19.75 -31.41
CA THR A 255 12.21 18.56 -31.52
C THR A 255 10.72 18.90 -31.50
N GLU A 256 9.93 18.06 -32.14
CA GLU A 256 8.45 18.15 -32.12
C GLU A 256 7.82 17.17 -31.12
N SER A 257 8.64 16.38 -30.42
CA SER A 257 8.17 15.18 -29.70
C SER A 257 8.83 14.95 -28.34
N ALA A 258 9.34 16.02 -27.71
CA ALA A 258 9.92 15.93 -26.37
C ALA A 258 8.87 15.52 -25.34
N ARG A 259 9.29 14.82 -24.28
CA ARG A 259 8.45 14.53 -23.11
C ARG A 259 9.24 14.70 -21.83
N LEU A 260 8.50 14.91 -20.74
CA LEU A 260 9.02 14.83 -19.39
C LEU A 260 8.34 13.68 -18.66
N ALA A 261 9.05 13.11 -17.70
CA ALA A 261 8.46 12.17 -16.77
C ALA A 261 8.96 12.41 -15.34
N VAL A 262 8.10 12.06 -14.39
CA VAL A 262 8.45 11.97 -12.97
C VAL A 262 8.28 10.52 -12.56
N LEU A 263 9.35 9.94 -12.04
CA LEU A 263 9.30 8.68 -11.29
C LEU A 263 9.08 9.01 -9.82
N ALA A 264 8.09 8.39 -9.18
CA ALA A 264 7.89 8.45 -7.74
C ALA A 264 8.19 7.09 -7.13
N PHE A 265 8.93 7.05 -6.02
CA PHE A 265 9.39 5.82 -5.38
C PHE A 265 8.89 5.68 -3.95
N ASN A 266 8.79 4.45 -3.45
CA ASN A 266 8.67 4.11 -2.03
C ASN A 266 9.37 2.76 -1.72
N ASP A 267 9.13 2.20 -0.54
CA ASP A 267 9.66 0.90 -0.11
C ASP A 267 9.17 -0.29 -0.95
N VAL A 268 8.03 -0.12 -1.65
CA VAL A 268 7.40 -1.16 -2.46
C VAL A 268 7.88 -1.12 -3.91
N GLY A 269 8.01 0.06 -4.50
CA GLY A 269 8.40 0.21 -5.89
C GLY A 269 8.25 1.64 -6.40
N PHE A 270 7.85 1.79 -7.67
CA PHE A 270 7.74 3.09 -8.30
C PHE A 270 6.51 3.23 -9.20
N SER A 271 6.09 4.47 -9.45
CA SER A 271 5.20 4.83 -10.56
C SER A 271 5.87 5.83 -11.49
N LEU A 272 5.44 5.83 -12.75
CA LEU A 272 5.90 6.74 -13.79
C LEU A 272 4.73 7.63 -14.24
N ALA A 273 4.92 8.94 -14.18
CA ALA A 273 3.99 9.93 -14.72
C ALA A 273 4.64 10.70 -15.87
N GLU A 274 4.14 10.51 -17.08
CA GLU A 274 4.67 11.16 -18.30
C GLU A 274 3.78 12.32 -18.78
N SER A 275 4.42 13.33 -19.39
CA SER A 275 3.72 14.35 -20.18
C SER A 275 3.25 13.78 -21.52
N LYS A 276 2.27 14.43 -22.15
CA LYS A 276 2.11 14.32 -23.61
C LYS A 276 3.30 14.99 -24.31
N PRO A 277 3.52 14.75 -25.62
CA PRO A 277 4.60 15.39 -26.34
C PRO A 277 4.49 16.92 -26.37
N PHE A 278 5.60 17.62 -26.18
CA PHE A 278 5.75 19.07 -26.38
C PHE A 278 6.88 19.36 -27.38
N ARG A 279 6.95 20.60 -27.86
CA ARG A 279 7.90 21.04 -28.89
C ARG A 279 9.00 21.89 -28.27
N ILE A 280 10.22 21.72 -28.77
CA ILE A 280 11.33 22.64 -28.56
C ILE A 280 11.71 23.17 -29.93
N VAL A 281 11.46 24.45 -30.18
CA VAL A 281 11.70 25.06 -31.49
C VAL A 281 12.91 25.99 -31.44
N THR A 282 13.76 25.92 -32.46
CA THR A 282 14.74 26.98 -32.69
C THR A 282 13.96 28.23 -33.08
N SER A 283 13.94 29.23 -32.22
CA SER A 283 13.66 30.59 -32.69
C SER A 283 14.93 31.12 -33.37
N PRO A 284 14.84 31.99 -34.40
CA PRO A 284 15.99 32.82 -34.73
C PRO A 284 16.45 33.52 -33.44
N PRO A 285 17.76 33.70 -33.23
CA PRO A 285 18.26 34.33 -31.99
C PRO A 285 17.48 35.62 -31.75
N GLY A 286 16.89 35.71 -30.56
CA GLY A 286 16.19 36.92 -30.12
C GLY A 286 17.14 38.13 -30.18
N PRO A 287 16.60 39.35 -30.15
CA PRO A 287 17.45 40.54 -30.01
C PRO A 287 18.40 40.35 -28.80
N SER A 288 19.62 40.87 -28.91
CA SER A 288 20.55 40.90 -27.77
C SER A 288 19.83 41.44 -26.53
N GLY A 289 19.88 40.70 -25.41
CA GLY A 289 19.16 41.03 -24.18
C GLY A 289 17.82 40.32 -23.97
N ASP A 290 17.37 39.46 -24.87
CA ASP A 290 16.22 38.55 -24.66
C ASP A 290 16.61 37.43 -23.67
N VAL A 291 16.59 37.73 -22.37
CA VAL A 291 17.03 36.84 -21.28
C VAL A 291 16.02 35.72 -21.04
N ASN A 292 14.72 35.98 -21.27
CA ASN A 292 13.67 34.99 -21.08
C ASN A 292 13.44 34.10 -22.33
N GLY A 293 14.05 34.47 -23.46
CA GLY A 293 14.00 33.77 -24.72
C GLY A 293 12.67 33.90 -25.45
N ASP A 294 11.81 34.87 -25.11
CA ASP A 294 10.46 35.04 -25.68
C ASP A 294 10.44 35.71 -27.06
N GLY A 295 11.61 36.14 -27.55
CA GLY A 295 11.83 36.73 -28.87
C GLY A 295 11.60 38.23 -28.89
N ARG A 296 11.31 38.84 -27.73
CA ARG A 296 11.21 40.28 -27.53
C ARG A 296 12.30 40.70 -26.57
N LEU A 297 12.65 41.97 -26.66
CA LEU A 297 13.44 42.66 -25.67
C LEU A 297 12.47 43.55 -24.90
N ASP A 298 12.11 43.20 -23.67
CA ASP A 298 11.16 43.96 -22.86
C ASP A 298 11.47 43.91 -21.33
N GLY A 299 10.54 44.43 -20.52
CA GLY A 299 10.73 44.49 -19.06
C GLY A 299 10.76 43.13 -18.36
N GLN A 300 10.29 42.07 -19.03
CA GLN A 300 10.30 40.71 -18.50
C GLN A 300 11.73 40.13 -18.50
N ASP A 301 12.55 40.49 -19.49
CA ASP A 301 13.98 40.13 -19.51
C ASP A 301 14.72 40.73 -18.32
N LEU A 302 14.45 42.02 -18.06
CA LEU A 302 15.02 42.72 -16.92
C LEU A 302 14.56 42.10 -15.59
N HIS A 303 13.29 41.74 -15.50
CA HIS A 303 12.76 41.08 -14.31
C HIS A 303 13.43 39.72 -14.05
N LEU A 304 13.57 38.89 -15.09
CA LEU A 304 14.23 37.59 -14.97
C LEU A 304 15.70 37.73 -14.58
N LEU A 305 16.44 38.65 -15.22
CA LEU A 305 17.84 38.91 -14.87
C LEU A 305 18.00 39.35 -13.41
N LEU A 306 17.11 40.20 -12.90
CA LEU A 306 17.10 40.59 -11.48
C LEU A 306 16.80 39.40 -10.56
N CYS A 307 15.87 38.52 -10.95
CA CYS A 307 15.60 37.29 -10.19
C CYS A 307 16.82 36.37 -10.15
N ILE A 308 17.60 36.28 -11.24
CA ILE A 308 18.84 35.50 -11.30
C ILE A 308 19.88 36.07 -10.34
N LEU A 309 20.12 37.39 -10.37
CA LEU A 309 21.09 38.05 -9.48
C LEU A 309 20.71 37.97 -8.00
N LEU A 310 19.41 37.96 -7.70
CA LEU A 310 18.90 37.80 -6.34
C LEU A 310 18.89 36.34 -5.85
N GLY A 311 19.35 35.39 -6.68
CA GLY A 311 19.34 33.96 -6.36
C GLY A 311 17.94 33.35 -6.29
N LYS A 312 16.91 34.05 -6.81
CA LYS A 312 15.53 33.55 -6.88
C LYS A 312 15.31 32.59 -8.03
N THR A 313 16.16 32.66 -9.05
CA THR A 313 16.17 31.77 -10.22
C THR A 313 17.62 31.37 -10.54
N PRO A 314 17.90 30.12 -10.98
CA PRO A 314 19.21 29.69 -11.40
C PRO A 314 19.75 30.54 -12.56
N PRO A 315 21.08 30.69 -12.66
CA PRO A 315 21.71 31.37 -13.78
C PRO A 315 21.35 30.73 -15.11
N ALA A 316 20.96 31.55 -16.09
CA ALA A 316 20.78 31.15 -17.48
C ALA A 316 21.92 31.73 -18.33
N PRO A 317 22.47 31.00 -19.31
CA PRO A 317 23.52 31.55 -20.18
C PRO A 317 23.12 32.85 -20.90
N MET A 318 21.83 33.03 -21.16
CA MET A 318 21.27 34.24 -21.79
C MET A 318 21.31 35.48 -20.88
N ALA A 319 21.58 35.30 -19.58
CA ALA A 319 21.68 36.37 -18.59
C ALA A 319 23.03 37.09 -18.61
N ASP A 320 24.05 36.54 -19.28
CA ASP A 320 25.31 37.24 -19.59
C ASP A 320 25.09 38.10 -20.84
N VAL A 321 24.51 39.28 -20.62
CA VAL A 321 24.05 40.18 -21.68
C VAL A 321 25.23 40.96 -22.29
N ASN A 322 26.30 41.20 -21.53
CA ASN A 322 27.50 41.89 -22.01
C ASN A 322 28.56 40.94 -22.62
N GLY A 323 28.43 39.63 -22.40
CA GLY A 323 29.30 38.60 -22.96
C GLY A 323 30.66 38.49 -22.26
N ASP A 324 30.77 38.94 -21.01
CA ASP A 324 32.01 38.93 -20.23
C ASP A 324 32.25 37.62 -19.45
N GLY A 325 31.27 36.71 -19.47
CA GLY A 325 31.31 35.41 -18.81
C GLY A 325 30.85 35.44 -17.34
N ALA A 326 30.45 36.58 -16.79
CA ALA A 326 30.03 36.72 -15.41
C ALA A 326 28.65 37.39 -15.30
N ILE A 327 27.63 36.65 -14.86
CA ILE A 327 26.29 37.20 -14.64
C ILE A 327 26.28 38.12 -13.40
N ASN A 328 26.29 39.43 -13.62
CA ASN A 328 26.44 40.44 -12.58
C ASN A 328 25.66 41.74 -12.90
N PHE A 329 25.86 42.80 -12.10
CA PHE A 329 25.13 44.07 -12.30
C PHE A 329 25.47 44.77 -13.64
N GLN A 330 26.60 44.44 -14.26
CA GLN A 330 26.96 44.95 -15.59
C GLN A 330 26.01 44.46 -16.68
N ASP A 331 25.47 43.24 -16.56
CA ASP A 331 24.44 42.72 -17.46
C ASP A 331 23.14 43.51 -17.35
N VAL A 332 22.77 43.92 -16.13
CA VAL A 332 21.58 44.76 -15.88
C VAL A 332 21.73 46.11 -16.54
N LEU A 333 22.90 46.74 -16.40
CA LEU A 333 23.21 48.01 -17.07
C LEU A 333 23.13 47.85 -18.59
N ARG A 334 23.73 46.79 -19.12
CA ARG A 334 23.71 46.51 -20.55
C ARG A 334 22.29 46.30 -21.07
N LEU A 335 21.47 45.55 -20.34
CA LEU A 335 20.09 45.28 -20.70
C LEU A 335 19.23 46.55 -20.66
N LEU A 336 19.42 47.42 -19.66
CA LEU A 336 18.75 48.72 -19.59
C LEU A 336 19.12 49.64 -20.75
N GLU A 337 20.39 49.66 -21.18
CA GLU A 337 20.81 50.42 -22.37
C GLU A 337 20.08 49.95 -23.64
N LEU A 338 19.94 48.64 -23.81
CA LEU A 338 19.27 48.04 -24.95
C LEU A 338 17.78 48.39 -24.96
N LEU A 339 17.11 48.29 -23.81
CA LEU A 339 15.70 48.68 -23.64
C LEU A 339 15.46 50.18 -23.88
N LEU A 340 16.38 51.05 -23.44
CA LEU A 340 16.29 52.50 -23.67
C LEU A 340 16.46 52.87 -25.15
N LYS A 341 17.41 52.24 -25.84
CA LYS A 341 17.61 52.44 -27.28
C LYS A 341 16.36 52.08 -28.09
N GLN A 342 15.67 51.01 -27.71
CA GLN A 342 14.45 50.56 -28.37
C GLN A 342 13.26 51.52 -28.20
N ARG A 343 13.26 52.37 -27.16
CA ARG A 343 12.23 53.41 -26.94
C ARG A 343 12.56 54.75 -27.59
N LEU A 344 13.83 55.00 -27.90
CA LEU A 344 14.32 56.29 -28.41
C LEU A 344 14.58 56.29 -29.92
N GLY A 345 14.62 55.12 -30.56
CA GLY A 345 14.70 54.93 -32.02
C GLY A 345 13.38 54.46 -32.60
#